data_AF-A0A5S4H2X4-F1
#
_entry.id   AF-A0A5S4H2X4-F1
#
_cell.length_a   1.000
_cell.length_b   1.000
_cell.length_c   1.000
_cell.angle_alpha   90.00
_cell.angle_beta   90.00
_cell.angle_gamma   90.00
#
_symmetry.space_group_name_H-M   'P 1'
#
loop_
_entity.id
_entity.type
_entity.pdbx_description
1 polymer ?
#
loop_
_entity_poly.entity_id
_entity_poly.type
_entity_poly.pdbx_seq_one_letter_code
_entity_poly.pdbx_strand_id
1 'polypeptide(L)'
;MPQRQQPVANGLRTDHPIPDLPFVDDAHIPIDDPRAVEAIGRHHGTGTWGRHDKARDGGWVAFTTDPVRKDLAWLVRWHPQHGRSVILYRDTDAAGAHTTYLDTAQLFRAGGYWWDGTTWYRPSQIFDHASERYVRRRVPAATNVTAADLLENGDADPGNGHILDIDQVDLDTPYQGRWLDDLAAWAAQRPTPSASPNVVKLSAPELTADQLVSLTQMAQIAGVAPSTLRAYVSRGEGDVPPPQATVSGRNVWARPVAEEWVERRHRSSESLDQAVSARVGEATLPIGVAELWTRFTRVFSSTLWDNPDRRKRWALRWRTQQAVGQVAEELGWDVAASLGSIISAEDLAITLRHAVLDEFATGQQLHRSIHEHDRKRAVAAGKPEPVYEDLPSYGIVHHVARMIDWLIRHHPSTAAYTIAEITGEAERRFEISREVIENSLATALALDGELDKKTREDFLKRAFSPTSLSDD
;
A
#
# COMPACT_ATOMS: atom_id res chain seq x y z
N MET A 1 4.73 4.30 2.67
CA MET A 1 4.51 3.65 3.98
C MET A 1 3.28 4.27 4.61
N PRO A 2 2.36 3.51 5.21
CA PRO A 2 1.29 4.10 6.01
C PRO A 2 1.93 4.94 7.13
N GLN A 3 1.52 6.20 7.27
CA GLN A 3 2.13 7.15 8.19
C GLN A 3 2.09 6.65 9.63
N ARG A 4 3.26 6.24 10.12
CA ARG A 4 3.52 6.01 11.55
C ARG A 4 4.18 7.23 12.19
N GLN A 5 4.58 8.22 11.41
CA GLN A 5 5.26 9.42 11.91
C GLN A 5 4.23 10.39 12.47
N GLN A 6 4.35 10.71 13.75
CA GLN A 6 3.44 11.64 14.41
C GLN A 6 4.11 13.01 14.56
N PRO A 7 3.56 14.07 13.95
CA PRO A 7 4.04 15.42 14.20
C PRO A 7 3.80 15.79 15.67
N VAL A 8 4.75 16.49 16.26
CA VAL A 8 4.76 16.90 17.68
C VAL A 8 4.35 18.37 17.82
N ALA A 9 4.85 19.23 16.95
CA ALA A 9 4.59 20.67 17.00
C ALA A 9 4.70 21.32 15.62
N ASN A 10 4.10 22.51 15.50
CA ASN A 10 4.31 23.44 14.40
C ASN A 10 5.53 24.32 14.69
N GLY A 11 6.42 24.47 13.72
CA GLY A 11 7.42 25.54 13.77
C GLY A 11 6.73 26.89 13.55
N LEU A 12 7.17 27.91 14.28
CA LEU A 12 6.60 29.26 14.19
C LEU A 12 6.61 29.83 12.77
N ARG A 13 7.61 29.47 11.94
CA ARG A 13 7.72 29.94 10.56
C ARG A 13 7.07 29.00 9.53
N THR A 14 6.24 28.04 9.95
CA THR A 14 5.41 27.24 9.04
C THR A 14 4.35 28.11 8.36
N ASP A 15 4.05 27.85 7.09
CA ASP A 15 2.92 28.44 6.34
C ASP A 15 1.66 27.58 6.44
N HIS A 16 1.79 26.31 6.82
CA HIS A 16 0.69 25.36 6.86
C HIS A 16 0.56 24.69 8.23
N PRO A 17 0.07 25.41 9.26
CA PRO A 17 -0.09 24.86 10.60
C PRO A 17 -0.96 23.59 10.61
N ILE A 18 -0.54 22.61 11.40
CA ILE A 18 -1.32 21.42 11.72
C ILE A 18 -2.20 21.72 12.93
N PRO A 19 -3.51 21.44 12.88
CA PRO A 19 -4.42 21.67 14.00
C PRO A 19 -4.06 20.82 15.21
N ASP A 20 -4.41 21.33 16.39
CA ASP A 20 -4.28 20.67 17.69
C ASP A 20 -2.83 20.34 18.10
N LEU A 21 -1.85 20.96 17.45
CA LEU A 21 -0.44 20.92 17.83
C LEU A 21 0.03 22.31 18.30
N PRO A 22 0.92 22.39 19.31
CA PRO A 22 1.47 23.65 19.77
C PRO A 22 2.36 24.29 18.69
N PHE A 23 2.59 25.60 18.82
CA PHE A 23 3.63 26.30 18.07
C PHE A 23 4.90 26.37 18.90
N VAL A 24 6.05 26.11 18.27
CA VAL A 24 7.37 26.11 18.88
C VAL A 24 8.27 27.09 18.11
N ASP A 25 9.03 27.90 18.84
CA ASP A 25 10.05 28.75 18.24
C ASP A 25 11.10 27.90 17.52
N ASP A 26 11.23 28.14 16.22
CA ASP A 26 12.15 27.43 15.33
C ASP A 26 13.35 28.31 14.93
N ALA A 27 13.49 29.54 15.48
CA ALA A 27 14.42 30.58 15.02
C ALA A 27 15.90 30.13 14.92
N HIS A 28 16.33 29.16 15.73
CA HIS A 28 17.70 28.61 15.69
C HIS A 28 17.96 27.69 14.49
N ILE A 29 16.93 27.33 13.72
CA ILE A 29 17.05 26.52 12.51
C ILE A 29 17.05 27.43 11.26
N PRO A 30 18.04 27.30 10.35
CA PRO A 30 18.13 28.11 9.12
C PRO A 30 17.22 27.54 8.02
N ILE A 31 15.91 27.67 8.21
CA ILE A 31 14.87 27.06 7.35
C ILE A 31 14.81 27.58 5.90
N ASP A 32 15.58 28.60 5.55
CA ASP A 32 15.65 29.15 4.18
C ASP A 32 16.75 28.47 3.33
N ASP A 33 17.65 27.69 3.94
CA ASP A 33 18.72 26.96 3.24
C ASP A 33 18.71 25.47 3.62
N PRO A 34 18.30 24.56 2.70
CA PRO A 34 18.26 23.12 2.98
C PRO A 34 19.61 22.55 3.39
N ARG A 35 20.72 23.09 2.88
CA ARG A 35 22.08 22.62 3.21
C ARG A 35 22.46 23.04 4.62
N ALA A 36 22.05 24.23 5.04
CA ALA A 36 22.27 24.71 6.39
C ALA A 36 21.44 23.90 7.40
N VAL A 37 20.20 23.52 7.05
CA VAL A 37 19.39 22.60 7.86
C VAL A 37 20.11 21.26 8.02
N GLU A 38 20.52 20.62 6.92
CA GLU A 38 21.25 19.34 6.97
C GLU A 38 22.57 19.43 7.78
N ALA A 39 23.30 20.55 7.66
CA ALA A 39 24.58 20.74 8.32
C ALA A 39 24.47 20.65 9.85
N ILE A 40 23.39 21.14 10.45
CA ILE A 40 23.14 21.06 11.91
C ILE A 40 23.23 19.60 12.37
N GLY A 41 22.50 18.70 11.70
CA GLY A 41 22.43 17.29 12.04
C GLY A 41 23.69 16.50 11.68
N ARG A 42 24.54 17.02 10.79
CA ARG A 42 25.81 16.39 10.36
C ARG A 42 27.07 16.94 11.04
N HIS A 43 26.93 17.86 12.01
CA HIS A 43 28.07 18.37 12.77
C HIS A 43 28.74 17.29 13.66
N HIS A 44 29.94 17.61 14.17
CA HIS A 44 30.74 16.71 15.01
C HIS A 44 30.02 16.33 16.30
N GLY A 45 29.43 15.13 16.32
CA GLY A 45 28.80 14.52 17.49
C GLY A 45 28.22 13.14 17.14
N THR A 46 28.17 12.22 18.10
CA THR A 46 27.45 10.96 17.93
C THR A 46 25.95 11.19 18.15
N GLY A 47 25.10 10.62 17.30
CA GLY A 47 23.64 10.59 17.51
C GLY A 47 22.87 11.82 17.03
N THR A 48 23.39 12.55 16.04
CA THR A 48 22.63 13.56 15.29
C THR A 48 22.58 13.15 13.82
N TRP A 49 21.47 13.47 13.15
CA TRP A 49 21.26 13.15 11.75
C TRP A 49 20.70 14.36 11.01
N GLY A 50 21.13 14.51 9.76
CA GLY A 50 20.64 15.54 8.87
C GLY A 50 20.66 15.05 7.43
N ARG A 51 19.67 15.48 6.66
CA ARG A 51 19.56 15.18 5.23
C ARG A 51 18.78 16.28 4.53
N HIS A 52 19.15 16.58 3.29
CA HIS A 52 18.29 17.31 2.38
C HIS A 52 18.25 16.62 1.01
N ASP A 53 17.12 16.78 0.32
CA ASP A 53 16.91 16.30 -1.04
C ASP A 53 16.04 17.29 -1.83
N LYS A 54 16.20 17.29 -3.16
CA LYS A 54 15.31 18.03 -4.05
C LYS A 54 14.01 17.27 -4.27
N ALA A 55 12.89 17.96 -4.14
CA ALA A 55 11.58 17.41 -4.48
C ALA A 55 11.34 17.52 -6.00
N ARG A 56 10.45 16.67 -6.54
CA ARG A 56 10.17 16.59 -7.99
C ARG A 56 9.49 17.83 -8.56
N ASP A 57 8.81 18.59 -7.72
CA ASP A 57 8.07 19.81 -8.06
C ASP A 57 8.94 21.08 -8.05
N GLY A 58 10.26 20.93 -8.00
CA GLY A 58 11.20 22.05 -7.92
C GLY A 58 11.38 22.60 -6.51
N GLY A 59 10.68 22.07 -5.51
CA GLY A 59 10.90 22.34 -4.10
C GLY A 59 12.05 21.52 -3.49
N TRP A 60 12.09 21.50 -2.16
CA TRP A 60 13.05 20.68 -1.41
C TRP A 60 12.47 20.21 -0.07
N VAL A 61 13.08 19.17 0.47
CA VAL A 61 12.83 18.64 1.82
C VAL A 61 14.16 18.57 2.54
N ALA A 62 14.18 18.98 3.81
CA ALA A 62 15.31 18.78 4.69
C ALA A 62 14.83 18.37 6.09
N PHE A 63 15.65 17.63 6.81
CA PHE A 63 15.46 17.45 8.24
C PHE A 63 16.78 17.51 9.00
N THR A 64 16.70 17.84 10.28
CA THR A 64 17.83 17.82 11.21
C THR A 64 17.36 17.46 12.61
N THR A 65 18.14 16.65 13.33
CA THR A 65 18.03 16.53 14.79
C THR A 65 18.18 17.92 15.42
N ASP A 66 17.35 18.22 16.42
CA ASP A 66 17.42 19.49 17.13
C ASP A 66 18.71 19.57 17.98
N PRO A 67 19.45 20.70 17.96
CA PRO A 67 20.72 20.81 18.67
C PRO A 67 20.59 20.85 20.20
N VAL A 68 19.41 21.23 20.73
CA VAL A 68 19.12 21.31 22.17
C VAL A 68 18.45 20.03 22.65
N ARG A 69 17.41 19.56 21.94
CA ARG A 69 16.60 18.39 22.25
C ARG A 69 16.83 17.28 21.22
N LYS A 70 17.87 16.46 21.43
CA LYS A 70 18.26 15.40 20.46
C LYS A 70 17.25 14.26 20.30
N ASP A 71 16.23 14.21 21.15
CA ASP A 71 15.06 13.34 21.02
C ASP A 71 14.03 13.87 19.98
N LEU A 72 14.24 15.09 19.49
CA LEU A 72 13.41 15.80 18.52
C LEU A 72 14.19 16.12 17.24
N ALA A 73 13.45 16.31 16.16
CA ALA A 73 14.00 16.71 14.88
C ALA A 73 13.04 17.62 14.12
N TRP A 74 13.62 18.62 13.47
CA TRP A 74 12.91 19.56 12.60
C TRP A 74 12.87 19.02 11.18
N LEU A 75 11.69 19.02 10.58
CA LEU A 75 11.47 18.75 9.17
C LEU A 75 10.98 20.02 8.48
N VAL A 76 11.63 20.37 7.38
CA VAL A 76 11.28 21.50 6.53
C VAL A 76 10.95 21.00 5.14
N ARG A 77 9.74 21.30 4.68
CA ARG A 77 9.28 21.08 3.32
C ARG A 77 9.01 22.43 2.66
N TRP A 78 9.73 22.78 1.59
CA TRP A 78 9.52 24.05 0.87
C TRP A 78 9.06 23.82 -0.57
N HIS A 79 8.00 24.52 -0.99
CA HIS A 79 7.45 24.53 -2.33
C HIS A 79 7.45 25.95 -2.93
N PRO A 80 7.83 26.13 -4.21
CA PRO A 80 7.91 27.44 -4.84
C PRO A 80 6.59 28.23 -4.85
N GLN A 81 5.45 27.54 -4.95
CA GLN A 81 4.13 28.19 -5.11
C GLN A 81 3.28 28.15 -3.83
N HIS A 82 3.58 27.25 -2.90
CA HIS A 82 2.73 27.00 -1.73
C HIS A 82 3.41 27.38 -0.42
N GLY A 83 4.70 27.71 -0.44
CA GLY A 83 5.42 28.11 0.77
C GLY A 83 6.02 26.91 1.48
N ARG A 84 6.15 27.00 2.80
CA ARG A 84 6.89 26.04 3.61
C ARG A 84 6.05 25.39 4.70
N SER A 85 6.30 24.11 4.96
CA SER A 85 5.89 23.46 6.21
C SER A 85 7.12 23.24 7.08
N VAL A 86 7.10 23.79 8.30
CA VAL A 86 8.13 23.55 9.32
C VAL A 86 7.48 22.79 10.46
N ILE A 87 7.83 21.52 10.63
CA ILE A 87 7.14 20.61 11.54
C ILE A 87 8.16 19.88 12.40
N LEU A 88 7.89 19.81 13.70
CA LEU A 88 8.70 19.10 14.67
C LEU A 88 8.22 17.65 14.79
N TYR A 89 9.15 16.70 14.80
CA TYR A 89 8.90 15.27 14.99
C TYR A 89 9.77 14.72 16.12
N ARG A 90 9.44 13.52 16.61
CA ARG A 90 10.42 12.70 17.33
C ARG A 90 11.57 12.37 16.37
N ASP A 91 12.81 12.37 16.86
CA ASP A 91 14.00 12.13 16.01
C ASP A 91 13.91 10.78 15.28
N THR A 92 13.35 9.76 15.94
CA THR A 92 13.12 8.42 15.37
C THR A 92 12.17 8.40 14.17
N ASP A 93 11.31 9.40 14.04
CA ASP A 93 10.29 9.48 12.99
C ASP A 93 10.75 10.35 11.80
N ALA A 94 11.73 11.23 12.01
CA ALA A 94 12.09 12.28 11.07
C ALA A 94 12.55 11.76 9.70
N ALA A 95 13.36 10.70 9.67
CA ALA A 95 13.81 10.09 8.42
C ALA A 95 12.64 9.47 7.62
N GLY A 96 11.67 8.87 8.31
CA GLY A 96 10.46 8.34 7.69
C GLY A 96 9.55 9.45 7.15
N ALA A 97 9.41 10.54 7.90
CA ALA A 97 8.64 11.71 7.50
C ALA A 97 9.29 12.37 6.28
N HIS A 98 10.61 12.57 6.30
CA HIS A 98 11.39 13.10 5.18
C HIS A 98 11.12 12.32 3.88
N THR A 99 11.18 10.99 3.94
CA THR A 99 10.91 10.13 2.78
C THR A 99 9.49 10.31 2.25
N THR A 100 8.54 10.54 3.15
CA THR A 100 7.12 10.73 2.82
C THR A 100 6.86 12.09 2.13
N TYR A 101 7.56 13.14 2.56
CA TYR A 101 7.51 14.47 1.95
C TYR A 101 8.31 14.59 0.64
N LEU A 102 9.30 13.72 0.41
CA LEU A 102 10.17 13.77 -0.76
C LEU A 102 9.45 13.48 -2.08
N ASP A 103 8.37 12.70 -2.06
CA ASP A 103 7.64 12.33 -3.28
C ASP A 103 6.77 13.49 -3.81
N THR A 104 5.48 13.52 -3.48
CA THR A 104 4.55 14.54 -4.03
C THR A 104 3.72 15.26 -2.99
N ALA A 105 3.77 14.88 -1.72
CA ALA A 105 2.98 15.55 -0.70
C ALA A 105 3.60 16.89 -0.30
N GLN A 106 2.77 17.95 -0.28
CA GLN A 106 3.13 19.23 0.32
C GLN A 106 2.87 19.25 1.81
N LEU A 107 1.78 18.62 2.23
CA LEU A 107 1.34 18.56 3.61
C LEU A 107 0.44 17.35 3.85
N PHE A 108 0.33 16.98 5.13
CA PHE A 108 -0.51 15.90 5.62
C PHE A 108 -1.46 16.41 6.70
N ARG A 109 -2.68 15.88 6.75
CA ARG A 109 -3.74 16.22 7.69
C ARG A 109 -4.46 14.98 8.20
N ALA A 110 -5.34 15.19 9.18
CA ALA A 110 -6.31 14.26 9.77
C ALA A 110 -6.19 12.80 9.27
N GLY A 111 -5.55 11.95 10.05
CA GLY A 111 -5.49 10.51 9.75
C GLY A 111 -4.69 10.11 8.50
N GLY A 112 -3.84 11.01 7.98
CA GLY A 112 -2.90 10.75 6.88
C GLY A 112 -3.37 11.18 5.49
N TYR A 113 -4.43 11.98 5.42
CA TYR A 113 -4.83 12.67 4.19
C TYR A 113 -3.72 13.62 3.75
N TRP A 114 -3.52 13.78 2.46
CA TRP A 114 -2.41 14.59 1.96
C TRP A 114 -2.79 15.39 0.72
N TRP A 115 -2.10 16.51 0.54
CA TRP A 115 -2.35 17.47 -0.53
C TRP A 115 -1.08 17.64 -1.35
N ASP A 116 -1.21 17.63 -2.68
CA ASP A 116 -0.08 17.80 -3.61
C ASP A 116 0.13 19.26 -4.06
N GLY A 117 -0.70 20.19 -3.58
CA GLY A 117 -0.74 21.57 -4.05
C GLY A 117 -1.97 21.89 -4.91
N THR A 118 -2.67 20.87 -5.40
CA THR A 118 -3.87 20.99 -6.22
C THR A 118 -5.01 20.12 -5.69
N THR A 119 -4.73 18.86 -5.38
CA THR A 119 -5.72 17.81 -5.09
C THR A 119 -5.46 17.17 -3.72
N TRP A 120 -6.54 16.89 -2.99
CA TRP A 120 -6.49 16.06 -1.78
C TRP A 120 -6.59 14.59 -2.12
N TYR A 121 -5.79 13.81 -1.41
CA TYR A 121 -5.75 12.37 -1.50
C TYR A 121 -5.95 11.74 -0.13
N ARG A 122 -6.59 10.57 -0.13
CA ARG A 122 -6.73 9.72 1.04
C ARG A 122 -5.37 9.17 1.48
N PRO A 123 -5.26 8.64 2.71
CA PRO A 123 -4.04 8.00 3.19
C PRO A 123 -3.57 6.91 2.21
N SER A 124 -2.27 6.89 1.92
CA SER A 124 -1.67 5.91 1.03
C SER A 124 -1.64 4.51 1.67
N GLN A 125 -2.67 3.72 1.40
CA GLN A 125 -2.85 2.38 1.98
C GLN A 125 -2.52 1.25 1.01
N ILE A 126 -2.97 1.36 -0.25
CA ILE A 126 -2.88 0.28 -1.22
C ILE A 126 -1.60 0.47 -2.05
N PHE A 127 -0.70 -0.50 -1.98
CA PHE A 127 0.50 -0.53 -2.81
C PHE A 127 0.21 -1.32 -4.09
N ASP A 128 0.41 -0.68 -5.24
CA ASP A 128 0.36 -1.33 -6.53
C ASP A 128 1.76 -1.81 -6.90
N HIS A 129 1.96 -3.13 -6.82
CA HIS A 129 3.25 -3.77 -7.08
C HIS A 129 3.69 -3.62 -8.55
N ALA A 130 2.77 -3.45 -9.51
CA ALA A 130 3.14 -3.30 -10.91
C ALA A 130 3.77 -1.91 -11.19
N SER A 131 3.21 -0.84 -10.64
CA SER A 131 3.77 0.51 -10.76
C SER A 131 4.80 0.86 -9.68
N GLU A 132 4.97 0.01 -8.67
CA GLU A 132 5.79 0.23 -7.48
C GLU A 132 5.42 1.52 -6.72
N ARG A 133 4.13 1.86 -6.72
CA ARG A 133 3.61 3.09 -6.11
C ARG A 133 2.38 2.80 -5.27
N TYR A 134 2.16 3.63 -4.27
CA TYR A 134 0.86 3.66 -3.60
C TYR A 134 -0.19 4.25 -4.54
N VAL A 135 -1.35 3.61 -4.61
CA VAL A 135 -2.51 4.12 -5.32
C VAL A 135 -2.94 5.43 -4.67
N ARG A 136 -3.12 6.45 -5.51
CA ARG A 136 -3.52 7.80 -5.08
C ARG A 136 -5.01 7.98 -5.32
N ARG A 137 -5.82 7.76 -4.28
CA ARG A 137 -7.28 7.95 -4.36
C ARG A 137 -7.62 9.38 -3.96
N ARG A 138 -8.23 10.11 -4.89
CA ARG A 138 -8.67 11.49 -4.67
C ARG A 138 -9.79 11.53 -3.63
N VAL A 139 -9.89 12.65 -2.94
CA VAL A 139 -10.99 12.93 -2.01
C VAL A 139 -12.04 13.77 -2.77
N PRO A 140 -13.22 13.20 -3.09
CA PRO A 140 -14.24 13.92 -3.84
C PRO A 140 -14.72 15.17 -3.09
N ALA A 141 -14.89 16.27 -3.82
CA ALA A 141 -15.37 17.55 -3.29
C ALA A 141 -14.57 18.09 -2.07
N ALA A 142 -13.30 17.71 -1.93
CA ALA A 142 -12.44 18.25 -0.88
C ALA A 142 -12.12 19.72 -1.13
N THR A 143 -12.21 20.53 -0.07
CA THR A 143 -11.81 21.93 -0.07
C THR A 143 -10.77 22.20 1.01
N ASN A 144 -9.90 23.17 0.73
CA ASN A 144 -8.96 23.69 1.72
C ASN A 144 -9.71 24.52 2.75
N VAL A 145 -9.41 24.31 4.03
CA VAL A 145 -9.74 25.25 5.10
C VAL A 145 -8.43 25.90 5.53
N THR A 146 -8.37 27.22 5.37
CA THR A 146 -7.19 28.03 5.62
C THR A 146 -7.16 28.56 7.05
N ALA A 147 -6.00 29.07 7.46
CA ALA A 147 -5.88 29.78 8.73
C ALA A 147 -6.80 31.02 8.79
N ALA A 148 -6.97 31.73 7.66
CA ALA A 148 -7.89 32.87 7.59
C ALA A 148 -9.34 32.45 7.86
N ASP A 149 -9.81 31.37 7.23
CA ASP A 149 -11.16 30.85 7.45
C ASP A 149 -11.43 30.53 8.93
N LEU A 150 -10.40 30.06 9.66
CA LEU A 150 -10.54 29.72 11.09
C LEU A 150 -10.47 30.94 12.00
N LEU A 151 -9.64 31.92 11.68
CA LEU A 151 -9.50 33.15 12.47
C LEU A 151 -10.69 34.12 12.25
N GLU A 152 -11.27 34.15 11.04
CA GLU A 152 -12.45 34.98 10.76
C GLU A 152 -13.73 34.45 11.41
N ASN A 153 -13.85 33.12 11.54
CA ASN A 153 -15.04 32.46 12.08
C ASN A 153 -14.90 32.01 13.55
N GLY A 154 -13.72 32.18 14.14
CA GLY A 154 -13.38 31.72 15.49
C GLY A 154 -13.34 32.85 16.52
N ASP A 155 -13.62 32.51 17.77
CA ASP A 155 -13.35 33.39 18.91
C ASP A 155 -11.88 33.18 19.35
N ALA A 156 -10.98 33.93 18.69
CA ALA A 156 -9.53 33.81 18.85
C ALA A 156 -8.94 35.12 19.37
N ASP A 157 -8.15 35.04 20.45
CA ASP A 157 -7.44 36.17 21.03
C ASP A 157 -5.92 35.91 21.02
N PRO A 158 -5.14 36.64 20.19
CA PRO A 158 -3.69 36.45 20.13
C PRO A 158 -2.98 36.73 21.46
N GLY A 159 -3.59 37.51 22.37
CA GLY A 159 -3.04 37.78 23.70
C GLY A 159 -3.10 36.59 24.66
N ASN A 160 -3.97 35.61 24.37
CA ASN A 160 -4.07 34.35 25.13
C ASN A 160 -3.32 33.19 24.46
N GLY A 161 -2.73 33.42 23.28
CA GLY A 161 -1.98 32.40 22.57
C GLY A 161 -0.62 32.13 23.19
N HIS A 162 -0.17 30.88 23.08
CA HIS A 162 1.10 30.40 23.60
C HIS A 162 2.02 29.92 22.48
N ILE A 163 3.28 30.35 22.53
CA ILE A 163 4.37 29.82 21.71
C ILE A 163 5.39 29.25 22.67
N LEU A 164 5.77 28.00 22.44
CA LEU A 164 6.67 27.25 23.29
C LEU A 164 8.12 27.42 22.85
N ASP A 165 9.03 27.42 23.81
CA ASP A 165 10.43 27.12 23.54
C ASP A 165 10.61 25.60 23.33
N ILE A 166 11.69 25.21 22.64
CA ILE A 166 11.94 23.79 22.32
C ILE A 166 12.07 22.90 23.57
N ASP A 167 12.55 23.44 24.69
CA ASP A 167 12.70 22.72 25.96
C ASP A 167 11.37 22.51 26.69
N GLN A 168 10.33 23.30 26.37
CA GLN A 168 8.98 23.20 26.93
C GLN A 168 8.12 22.14 26.24
N VAL A 169 8.60 21.53 25.15
CA VAL A 169 7.88 20.47 24.43
C VAL A 169 7.84 19.19 25.26
N ASP A 170 6.65 18.82 25.70
CA ASP A 170 6.36 17.54 26.36
C ASP A 170 5.84 16.52 25.34
N LEU A 171 6.55 15.39 25.22
CA LEU A 171 6.24 14.32 24.29
C LEU A 171 5.18 13.34 24.80
N ASP A 172 4.89 13.35 26.10
CA ASP A 172 4.03 12.39 26.78
C ASP A 172 2.67 13.00 27.16
N THR A 173 2.55 14.33 27.12
CA THR A 173 1.31 15.05 27.41
C THR A 173 0.63 15.56 26.14
N PRO A 174 -0.62 15.15 25.82
CA PRO A 174 -1.36 15.72 24.71
C PRO A 174 -1.58 17.22 24.91
N TYR A 175 -1.44 18.00 23.83
CA TYR A 175 -1.66 19.44 23.86
C TYR A 175 -3.08 19.78 24.35
N GLN A 176 -3.16 20.63 25.39
CA GLN A 176 -4.41 21.07 26.04
C GLN A 176 -4.71 22.56 25.80
N GLY A 177 -3.93 23.24 24.96
CA GLY A 177 -4.04 24.69 24.78
C GLY A 177 -5.24 25.10 23.93
N ARG A 178 -5.54 26.41 23.94
CA ARG A 178 -6.57 27.00 23.09
C ARG A 178 -5.99 27.22 21.70
N TRP A 179 -6.03 26.18 20.87
CA TRP A 179 -5.36 26.17 19.56
C TRP A 179 -5.69 27.37 18.65
N LEU A 180 -6.92 27.90 18.72
CA LEU A 180 -7.30 29.11 17.97
C LEU A 180 -6.60 30.38 18.46
N ASP A 181 -6.37 30.53 19.77
CA ASP A 181 -5.61 31.64 20.34
C ASP A 181 -4.13 31.53 19.95
N ASP A 182 -3.57 30.31 19.98
CA ASP A 182 -2.20 30.02 19.53
C ASP A 182 -2.03 30.29 18.02
N LEU A 183 -3.02 29.92 17.20
CA LEU A 183 -3.04 30.24 15.78
C LEU A 183 -3.11 31.76 15.56
N ALA A 184 -3.88 32.49 16.37
CA ALA A 184 -3.93 33.95 16.28
C ALA A 184 -2.59 34.60 16.67
N ALA A 185 -1.92 34.09 17.71
CA ALA A 185 -0.59 34.53 18.09
C ALA A 185 0.46 34.25 16.99
N TRP A 186 0.41 33.06 16.37
CA TRP A 186 1.22 32.74 15.19
C TRP A 186 0.95 33.73 14.06
N ALA A 187 -0.32 33.99 13.74
CA ALA A 187 -0.69 34.89 12.64
C ALA A 187 -0.20 36.34 12.89
N ALA A 188 -0.25 36.81 14.14
CA ALA A 188 0.21 38.15 14.53
C ALA A 188 1.73 38.34 14.37
N GLN A 189 2.52 37.27 14.40
CA GLN A 189 3.98 37.32 14.26
C GLN A 189 4.46 37.20 12.81
N ARG A 190 3.56 37.00 11.85
CA ARG A 190 3.95 36.84 10.44
C ARG A 190 4.28 38.18 9.78
N PRO A 191 5.38 38.26 9.00
CA PRO A 191 5.80 39.49 8.32
C PRO A 191 4.88 39.90 7.15
N THR A 192 4.09 38.96 6.61
CA THR A 192 3.12 39.24 5.54
C THR A 192 1.70 39.06 6.08
N PRO A 193 0.86 40.11 6.11
CA PRO A 193 -0.52 40.03 6.62
C PRO A 193 -1.46 39.20 5.75
N SER A 194 -1.09 38.92 4.48
CA SER A 194 -1.89 38.06 3.64
C SER A 194 -1.63 36.60 3.98
N ALA A 195 -2.64 35.95 4.55
CA ALA A 195 -2.75 34.51 4.66
C ALA A 195 -3.00 33.87 3.27
N SER A 196 -2.10 34.14 2.31
CA SER A 196 -2.03 33.39 1.04
C SER A 196 -2.03 31.89 1.36
N PRO A 197 -2.87 31.07 0.70
CA PRO A 197 -3.76 30.12 1.38
C PRO A 197 -3.01 29.16 2.31
N ASN A 198 -2.86 29.59 3.57
CA ASN A 198 -2.21 28.84 4.63
C ASN A 198 -3.12 27.68 5.04
N VAL A 199 -3.04 26.57 4.32
CA VAL A 199 -3.91 25.42 4.50
C VAL A 199 -3.72 24.82 5.90
N VAL A 200 -4.78 24.76 6.70
CA VAL A 200 -4.78 24.18 8.05
C VAL A 200 -5.45 22.83 8.07
N LYS A 201 -6.60 22.66 7.43
CA LYS A 201 -7.30 21.37 7.37
C LYS A 201 -8.01 21.21 6.03
N LEU A 202 -8.61 20.05 5.82
CA LEU A 202 -9.51 19.81 4.70
C LEU A 202 -10.95 19.72 5.20
N SER A 203 -11.88 20.10 4.34
CA SER A 203 -13.30 19.77 4.48
C SER A 203 -13.69 18.89 3.30
N ALA A 204 -14.35 17.76 3.57
CA ALA A 204 -14.83 16.85 2.54
C ALA A 204 -16.07 16.11 3.05
N PRO A 205 -17.01 15.72 2.17
CA PRO A 205 -18.19 14.95 2.57
C PRO A 205 -17.85 13.67 3.35
N GLU A 206 -16.78 12.96 2.99
CA GLU A 206 -16.38 11.73 3.69
C GLU A 206 -15.80 11.95 5.11
N LEU A 207 -15.55 13.20 5.50
CA LEU A 207 -15.04 13.60 6.81
C LEU A 207 -16.10 14.24 7.70
N THR A 208 -17.36 14.33 7.26
CA THR A 208 -18.45 14.84 8.09
C THR A 208 -18.80 13.82 9.18
N ALA A 209 -19.22 14.30 10.35
CA ALA A 209 -19.42 13.46 11.53
C ALA A 209 -20.42 12.30 11.32
N ASP A 210 -21.39 12.46 10.43
CA ASP A 210 -22.39 11.45 10.06
C ASP A 210 -21.85 10.36 9.11
N GLN A 211 -20.75 10.62 8.40
CA GLN A 211 -20.08 9.68 7.49
C GLN A 211 -18.94 8.90 8.17
N LEU A 212 -18.50 9.36 9.35
CA LEU A 212 -17.45 8.69 10.11
C LEU A 212 -17.98 7.38 10.73
N VAL A 213 -17.15 6.35 10.66
CA VAL A 213 -17.42 5.03 11.21
C VAL A 213 -16.64 4.80 12.49
N SER A 214 -17.33 4.24 13.48
CA SER A 214 -16.75 3.80 14.76
C SER A 214 -15.90 2.53 14.59
N LEU A 215 -15.10 2.22 15.62
CA LEU A 215 -14.33 0.96 15.67
C LEU A 215 -15.19 -0.28 15.41
N THR A 216 -16.42 -0.32 15.94
CA THR A 216 -17.33 -1.46 15.73
C THR A 216 -17.76 -1.58 14.27
N GLN A 217 -18.07 -0.46 13.62
CA GLN A 217 -18.45 -0.43 12.20
C GLN A 217 -17.26 -0.74 11.30
N MET A 218 -16.06 -0.21 11.61
CA MET A 218 -14.83 -0.56 10.90
C MET A 218 -14.50 -2.05 11.00
N ALA A 219 -14.66 -2.64 12.18
CA ALA A 219 -14.49 -4.08 12.37
C ALA A 219 -15.50 -4.89 11.55
N GLN A 220 -16.75 -4.44 11.46
CA GLN A 220 -17.78 -5.04 10.63
C GLN A 220 -17.43 -4.96 9.13
N ILE A 221 -16.99 -3.80 8.64
CA ILE A 221 -16.54 -3.61 7.24
C ILE A 221 -15.39 -4.58 6.93
N ALA A 222 -14.48 -4.80 7.88
CA ALA A 222 -13.35 -5.70 7.73
C ALA A 222 -13.64 -7.17 8.00
N GLY A 223 -14.86 -7.53 8.40
CA GLY A 223 -15.22 -8.92 8.73
C GLY A 223 -14.45 -9.49 9.93
N VAL A 224 -13.97 -8.64 10.86
CA VAL A 224 -13.24 -9.06 12.06
C VAL A 224 -14.03 -8.74 13.33
N ALA A 225 -13.70 -9.41 14.43
CA ALA A 225 -14.28 -9.08 15.72
C ALA A 225 -13.79 -7.69 16.20
N PRO A 226 -14.65 -6.86 16.84
CA PRO A 226 -14.23 -5.58 17.39
C PRO A 226 -13.09 -5.68 18.43
N SER A 227 -13.01 -6.79 19.17
CA SER A 227 -11.89 -7.08 20.08
C SER A 227 -10.57 -7.23 19.34
N THR A 228 -10.57 -7.89 18.18
CA THR A 228 -9.39 -8.07 17.33
C THR A 228 -8.92 -6.73 16.77
N LEU A 229 -9.82 -5.91 16.23
CA LEU A 229 -9.46 -4.58 15.74
C LEU A 229 -8.90 -3.69 16.86
N ARG A 230 -9.48 -3.75 18.07
CA ARG A 230 -8.95 -3.02 19.23
C ARG A 230 -7.54 -3.47 19.59
N ALA A 231 -7.26 -4.78 19.54
CA ALA A 231 -5.93 -5.32 19.78
C ALA A 231 -4.93 -4.78 18.73
N TYR A 232 -5.29 -4.81 17.44
CA TYR A 232 -4.46 -4.25 16.37
C TYR A 232 -4.12 -2.78 16.61
N VAL A 233 -5.11 -1.95 16.90
CA VAL A 233 -4.89 -0.52 17.20
C VAL A 233 -3.98 -0.34 18.40
N SER A 234 -4.21 -1.07 19.50
CA SER A 234 -3.41 -0.94 20.73
C SER A 234 -1.96 -1.40 20.58
N ARG A 235 -1.69 -2.34 19.67
CA ARG A 235 -0.35 -2.93 19.46
C ARG A 235 0.40 -2.35 18.27
N GLY A 236 -0.24 -1.48 17.48
CA GLY A 236 0.31 -1.02 16.21
C GLY A 236 0.44 -2.15 15.16
N GLU A 237 -0.41 -3.17 15.24
CA GLU A 237 -0.42 -4.33 14.35
C GLU A 237 -1.46 -4.16 13.23
N GLY A 238 -1.37 -4.99 12.19
CA GLY A 238 -2.36 -5.06 11.10
C GLY A 238 -2.43 -3.81 10.21
N ASP A 239 -1.47 -2.89 10.39
CA ASP A 239 -1.36 -1.61 9.71
C ASP A 239 -2.69 -0.86 9.56
N VAL A 240 -3.45 -0.82 10.66
CA VAL A 240 -4.70 -0.05 10.74
C VAL A 240 -4.38 1.43 10.47
N PRO A 241 -5.10 2.10 9.56
CA PRO A 241 -4.87 3.51 9.28
C PRO A 241 -5.10 4.37 10.53
N PRO A 242 -4.39 5.49 10.69
CA PRO A 242 -4.67 6.43 11.77
C PRO A 242 -6.12 6.95 11.69
N PRO A 243 -6.76 7.21 12.83
CA PRO A 243 -8.12 7.76 12.85
C PRO A 243 -8.16 9.17 12.26
N GLN A 244 -9.26 9.51 11.59
CA GLN A 244 -9.49 10.86 11.07
C GLN A 244 -9.92 11.83 12.18
N ALA A 245 -10.53 11.31 13.24
CA ALA A 245 -10.87 12.09 14.43
C ALA A 245 -11.01 11.20 15.68
N THR A 246 -11.05 11.84 16.84
CA THR A 246 -11.40 11.22 18.12
C THR A 246 -12.61 11.95 18.71
N VAL A 247 -13.77 11.29 18.73
CA VAL A 247 -15.02 11.87 19.24
C VAL A 247 -15.31 11.28 20.62
N SER A 248 -15.32 12.13 21.65
CA SER A 248 -15.54 11.69 23.05
C SER A 248 -14.60 10.54 23.48
N GLY A 249 -13.32 10.64 23.11
CA GLY A 249 -12.29 9.64 23.40
C GLY A 249 -12.37 8.37 22.53
N ARG A 250 -13.20 8.34 21.49
CA ARG A 250 -13.35 7.20 20.58
C ARG A 250 -12.81 7.52 19.20
N ASN A 251 -11.90 6.69 18.71
CA ASN A 251 -11.37 6.76 17.36
C ASN A 251 -12.48 6.50 16.34
N VAL A 252 -12.53 7.35 15.32
CA VAL A 252 -13.43 7.24 14.19
C VAL A 252 -12.66 7.43 12.88
N TRP A 253 -13.14 6.74 11.83
CA TRP A 253 -12.50 6.73 10.52
C TRP A 253 -13.49 7.15 9.43
N ALA A 254 -12.99 7.72 8.34
CA ALA A 254 -13.81 7.86 7.14
C ALA A 254 -14.15 6.47 6.59
N ARG A 255 -15.40 6.25 6.16
CA ARG A 255 -15.81 4.97 5.56
C ARG A 255 -14.92 4.53 4.40
N PRO A 256 -14.56 5.40 3.43
CA PRO A 256 -13.69 5.00 2.32
C PRO A 256 -12.28 4.59 2.77
N VAL A 257 -11.75 5.21 3.83
CA VAL A 257 -10.46 4.83 4.42
C VAL A 257 -10.52 3.42 5.03
N ALA A 258 -11.63 3.08 5.69
CA ALA A 258 -11.85 1.73 6.20
C ALA A 258 -11.98 0.69 5.08
N GLU A 259 -12.69 1.01 3.99
CA GLU A 259 -12.83 0.14 2.82
C GLU A 259 -11.50 -0.10 2.11
N GLU A 260 -10.67 0.94 1.97
CA GLU A 260 -9.30 0.85 1.44
C GLU A 260 -8.37 -0.01 2.30
N TRP A 261 -8.50 0.09 3.63
CA TRP A 261 -7.76 -0.78 4.54
C TRP A 261 -8.15 -2.26 4.35
N VAL A 262 -9.43 -2.53 4.12
CA VAL A 262 -9.95 -3.88 3.85
C VAL A 262 -9.45 -4.40 2.52
N GLU A 263 -9.48 -3.58 1.47
CA GLU A 263 -8.90 -3.93 0.17
C GLU A 263 -7.41 -4.29 0.31
N ARG A 264 -6.64 -3.47 1.02
CA ARG A 264 -5.22 -3.77 1.31
C ARG A 264 -5.06 -5.12 2.02
N ARG A 265 -5.88 -5.41 3.04
CA ARG A 265 -5.83 -6.70 3.75
C ARG A 265 -6.15 -7.86 2.82
N HIS A 266 -7.14 -7.72 1.95
CA HIS A 266 -7.50 -8.75 0.96
C HIS A 266 -6.37 -9.05 -0.04
N ARG A 267 -5.47 -8.10 -0.25
CA ARG A 267 -4.32 -8.23 -1.16
C ARG A 267 -3.03 -8.66 -0.45
N SER A 268 -3.08 -8.88 0.87
CA SER A 268 -1.92 -9.38 1.62
C SER A 268 -1.55 -10.81 1.22
N SER A 269 -0.29 -11.20 1.43
CA SER A 269 0.19 -12.56 1.19
C SER A 269 -0.66 -13.62 1.91
N GLU A 270 -0.96 -13.40 3.19
CA GLU A 270 -1.82 -14.28 3.99
C GLU A 270 -3.20 -14.46 3.33
N SER A 271 -3.78 -13.38 2.80
CA SER A 271 -5.09 -13.42 2.16
C SER A 271 -5.04 -14.07 0.78
N LEU A 272 -3.96 -13.89 0.02
CA LEU A 272 -3.73 -14.59 -1.24
C LEU A 272 -3.60 -16.10 -1.03
N ASP A 273 -2.84 -16.50 0.00
CA ASP A 273 -2.67 -17.91 0.34
C ASP A 273 -4.00 -18.53 0.79
N GLN A 274 -4.78 -17.80 1.59
CA GLN A 274 -6.12 -18.24 2.02
C GLN A 274 -7.08 -18.41 0.83
N ALA A 275 -7.02 -17.52 -0.17
CA ALA A 275 -7.87 -17.60 -1.36
C ALA A 275 -7.66 -18.89 -2.15
N VAL A 276 -6.44 -19.46 -2.12
CA VAL A 276 -6.07 -20.67 -2.85
C VAL A 276 -5.71 -21.79 -1.87
N SER A 277 -6.47 -21.92 -0.78
CA SER A 277 -6.23 -22.93 0.25
C SER A 277 -7.29 -24.03 0.27
N ALA A 278 -6.84 -25.23 0.64
CA ALA A 278 -7.68 -26.38 0.95
C ALA A 278 -7.37 -26.91 2.37
N ARG A 279 -8.37 -27.50 3.00
CA ARG A 279 -8.21 -28.18 4.29
C ARG A 279 -7.92 -29.66 4.08
N VAL A 280 -6.81 -30.13 4.64
CA VAL A 280 -6.44 -31.56 4.68
C VAL A 280 -6.23 -31.94 6.15
N GLY A 281 -7.17 -32.71 6.71
CA GLY A 281 -7.21 -32.98 8.14
C GLY A 281 -7.35 -31.69 8.96
N GLU A 282 -6.38 -31.42 9.82
CA GLU A 282 -6.30 -30.20 10.64
C GLU A 282 -5.48 -29.06 9.98
N ALA A 283 -4.77 -29.35 8.88
CA ALA A 283 -3.93 -28.38 8.19
C ALA A 283 -4.71 -27.60 7.11
N THR A 284 -4.37 -26.32 6.96
CA THR A 284 -4.78 -25.47 5.83
C THR A 284 -3.56 -25.22 4.97
N LEU A 285 -3.60 -25.66 3.72
CA LEU A 285 -2.46 -25.65 2.80
C LEU A 285 -2.90 -25.06 1.44
N PRO A 286 -1.98 -24.53 0.62
CA PRO A 286 -2.28 -24.23 -0.76
C PRO A 286 -2.86 -25.45 -1.49
N ILE A 287 -3.85 -25.25 -2.36
CA ILE A 287 -4.59 -26.34 -3.03
C ILE A 287 -3.64 -27.31 -3.73
N GLY A 288 -2.63 -26.81 -4.44
CA GLY A 288 -1.66 -27.65 -5.14
C GLY A 288 -0.82 -28.52 -4.18
N VAL A 289 -0.45 -27.98 -3.02
CA VAL A 289 0.28 -28.72 -1.97
C VAL A 289 -0.60 -29.82 -1.38
N ALA A 290 -1.88 -29.52 -1.12
CA ALA A 290 -2.86 -30.50 -0.64
C ALA A 290 -3.11 -31.64 -1.66
N GLU A 291 -3.20 -31.30 -2.94
CA GLU A 291 -3.33 -32.24 -4.05
C GLU A 291 -2.09 -33.14 -4.17
N LEU A 292 -0.90 -32.54 -4.07
CA LEU A 292 0.38 -33.25 -4.11
C LEU A 292 0.51 -34.25 -2.96
N TRP A 293 0.19 -33.80 -1.74
CA TRP A 293 0.16 -34.65 -0.56
C TRP A 293 -0.80 -35.83 -0.76
N THR A 294 -2.05 -35.56 -1.14
CA THR A 294 -3.07 -36.60 -1.38
C THR A 294 -2.63 -37.59 -2.46
N ARG A 295 -2.04 -37.09 -3.54
CA ARG A 295 -1.55 -37.91 -4.65
C ARG A 295 -0.42 -38.83 -4.19
N PHE A 296 0.59 -38.30 -3.52
CA PHE A 296 1.73 -39.11 -3.08
C PHE A 296 1.36 -40.07 -1.96
N THR A 297 0.47 -39.69 -1.04
CA THR A 297 -0.12 -40.62 -0.05
C THR A 297 -0.77 -41.82 -0.73
N ARG A 298 -1.51 -41.61 -1.83
CA ARG A 298 -2.11 -42.71 -2.61
C ARG A 298 -1.06 -43.57 -3.31
N VAL A 299 -0.06 -42.93 -3.94
CA VAL A 299 1.03 -43.63 -4.62
C VAL A 299 1.82 -44.50 -3.63
N PHE A 300 2.20 -43.94 -2.48
CA PHE A 300 2.89 -44.68 -1.44
C PHE A 300 1.98 -45.76 -0.88
N SER A 301 0.73 -45.48 -0.53
CA SER A 301 -0.20 -46.51 -0.03
C SER A 301 -0.31 -47.71 -0.97
N SER A 302 -0.48 -47.46 -2.27
CA SER A 302 -0.57 -48.56 -3.25
C SER A 302 0.75 -49.31 -3.40
N THR A 303 1.86 -48.58 -3.47
CA THR A 303 3.21 -49.16 -3.53
C THR A 303 3.55 -50.01 -2.31
N LEU A 304 3.09 -49.57 -1.15
CA LEU A 304 3.41 -50.13 0.14
C LEU A 304 2.46 -51.32 0.45
N TRP A 305 1.15 -51.14 0.32
CA TRP A 305 0.16 -52.12 0.73
C TRP A 305 -0.27 -53.10 -0.38
N ASP A 306 -0.57 -52.59 -1.57
CA ASP A 306 -1.16 -53.37 -2.65
C ASP A 306 -0.14 -54.30 -3.33
N ASN A 307 1.16 -53.99 -3.22
CA ASN A 307 2.24 -54.80 -3.73
C ASN A 307 2.64 -55.92 -2.73
N PRO A 308 2.33 -57.21 -2.99
CA PRO A 308 2.55 -58.29 -2.03
C PRO A 308 4.04 -58.50 -1.68
N ASP A 309 4.95 -58.27 -2.62
CA ASP A 309 6.38 -58.48 -2.41
C ASP A 309 7.01 -57.37 -1.56
N ARG A 310 6.52 -56.14 -1.71
CA ARG A 310 6.92 -55.04 -0.82
C ARG A 310 6.29 -55.20 0.55
N ARG A 311 4.99 -55.51 0.64
CA ARG A 311 4.27 -55.68 1.91
C ARG A 311 4.94 -56.68 2.84
N LYS A 312 5.42 -57.83 2.34
CA LYS A 312 6.14 -58.84 3.13
C LYS A 312 7.37 -58.29 3.87
N ARG A 313 8.04 -57.27 3.33
CA ARG A 313 9.32 -56.77 3.86
C ARG A 313 9.18 -55.97 5.17
N TRP A 314 8.00 -55.43 5.46
CA TRP A 314 7.79 -54.57 6.65
C TRP A 314 6.45 -54.87 7.38
N ALA A 315 5.75 -55.92 6.94
CA ALA A 315 4.60 -56.52 7.63
C ALA A 315 4.87 -56.91 9.10
N LEU A 316 6.13 -57.08 9.52
CA LEU A 316 6.46 -57.39 10.91
C LEU A 316 6.20 -56.21 11.86
N ARG A 317 6.46 -54.96 11.42
CA ARG A 317 6.22 -53.74 12.20
C ARG A 317 4.84 -53.13 11.95
N TRP A 318 4.37 -53.12 10.70
CA TRP A 318 3.09 -52.52 10.33
C TRP A 318 2.18 -53.57 9.67
N ARG A 319 1.30 -54.17 10.49
CA ARG A 319 0.49 -55.33 10.09
C ARG A 319 -0.84 -54.98 9.44
N THR A 320 -1.33 -53.76 9.64
CA THR A 320 -2.66 -53.31 9.21
C THR A 320 -2.54 -52.30 8.07
N GLN A 321 -3.57 -52.24 7.22
CA GLN A 321 -3.65 -51.25 6.15
C GLN A 321 -3.62 -49.83 6.70
N GLN A 322 -4.26 -49.61 7.85
CA GLN A 322 -4.29 -48.33 8.53
C GLN A 322 -2.89 -47.84 8.95
N ALA A 323 -2.06 -48.72 9.54
CA ALA A 323 -0.71 -48.35 9.94
C ALA A 323 0.18 -48.03 8.72
N VAL A 324 0.03 -48.77 7.62
CA VAL A 324 0.73 -48.45 6.37
C VAL A 324 0.21 -47.15 5.74
N GLY A 325 -1.09 -46.87 5.88
CA GLY A 325 -1.70 -45.60 5.47
C GLY A 325 -1.09 -44.40 6.18
N GLN A 326 -0.85 -44.48 7.50
CA GLN A 326 -0.18 -43.41 8.26
C GLN A 326 1.24 -43.15 7.76
N VAL A 327 2.04 -44.21 7.52
CA VAL A 327 3.39 -44.06 6.96
C VAL A 327 3.35 -43.46 5.55
N ALA A 328 2.39 -43.88 4.72
CA ALA A 328 2.21 -43.32 3.38
C ALA A 328 1.80 -41.85 3.42
N GLU A 329 1.00 -41.45 4.41
CA GLU A 329 0.59 -40.07 4.66
C GLU A 329 1.77 -39.19 5.08
N GLU A 330 2.61 -39.67 6.01
CA GLU A 330 3.85 -39.00 6.40
C GLU A 330 4.81 -38.82 5.21
N LEU A 331 5.05 -39.88 4.44
CA LEU A 331 5.89 -39.81 3.23
C LEU A 331 5.31 -38.87 2.16
N GLY A 332 3.99 -38.87 2.00
CA GLY A 332 3.30 -37.96 1.10
C GLY A 332 3.47 -36.51 1.53
N TRP A 333 3.41 -36.24 2.84
CA TRP A 333 3.66 -34.92 3.40
C TRP A 333 5.11 -34.49 3.21
N ASP A 334 6.08 -35.37 3.45
CA ASP A 334 7.50 -35.07 3.26
C ASP A 334 7.79 -34.60 1.83
N VAL A 335 7.19 -35.23 0.82
CA VAL A 335 7.31 -34.81 -0.58
C VAL A 335 6.66 -33.44 -0.80
N ALA A 336 5.46 -33.22 -0.28
CA ALA A 336 4.72 -31.97 -0.47
C ALA A 336 5.40 -30.78 0.23
N ALA A 337 5.88 -30.98 1.47
CA ALA A 337 6.61 -29.98 2.24
C ALA A 337 7.99 -29.68 1.64
N SER A 338 8.61 -30.67 0.99
CA SER A 338 9.91 -30.51 0.33
C SER A 338 9.83 -29.95 -1.09
N LEU A 339 8.64 -29.57 -1.58
CA LEU A 339 8.44 -29.14 -2.97
C LEU A 339 9.40 -28.00 -3.37
N GLY A 340 9.62 -27.03 -2.49
CA GLY A 340 10.54 -25.91 -2.74
C GLY A 340 12.01 -26.33 -2.93
N SER A 341 12.42 -27.50 -2.44
CA SER A 341 13.75 -28.07 -2.70
C SER A 341 13.84 -28.84 -4.02
N ILE A 342 12.69 -29.22 -4.58
CA ILE A 342 12.59 -29.96 -5.85
C ILE A 342 12.45 -28.98 -7.01
N ILE A 343 11.60 -27.95 -6.83
CA ILE A 343 11.35 -26.89 -7.81
C ILE A 343 11.48 -25.55 -7.07
N SER A 344 12.43 -24.73 -7.50
CA SER A 344 12.57 -23.35 -7.02
C SER A 344 11.42 -22.49 -7.57
N ALA A 345 10.55 -22.03 -6.67
CA ALA A 345 9.41 -21.18 -7.04
C ALA A 345 9.88 -19.83 -7.62
N GLU A 346 11.00 -19.30 -7.14
CA GLU A 346 11.60 -18.05 -7.61
C GLU A 346 12.15 -18.18 -9.04
N ASP A 347 12.92 -19.24 -9.30
CA ASP A 347 13.47 -19.48 -10.65
C ASP A 347 12.37 -19.75 -11.67
N LEU A 348 11.32 -20.49 -11.25
CA LEU A 348 10.14 -20.71 -12.07
C LEU A 348 9.39 -19.40 -12.33
N ALA A 349 9.18 -18.56 -11.31
CA ALA A 349 8.54 -17.25 -11.46
C ALA A 349 9.27 -16.36 -12.47
N ILE A 350 10.60 -16.28 -12.37
CA ILE A 350 11.43 -15.51 -13.32
C ILE A 350 11.27 -16.07 -14.74
N THR A 351 11.32 -17.39 -14.89
CA THR A 351 11.16 -18.06 -16.20
C THR A 351 9.79 -17.76 -16.81
N LEU A 352 8.72 -17.85 -16.01
CA LEU A 352 7.35 -17.56 -16.45
C LEU A 352 7.18 -16.10 -16.83
N ARG A 353 7.75 -15.18 -16.06
CA ARG A 353 7.75 -13.75 -16.39
C ARG A 353 8.35 -13.51 -17.78
N HIS A 354 9.51 -14.09 -18.07
CA HIS A 354 10.12 -13.96 -19.39
C HIS A 354 9.28 -14.58 -20.51
N ALA A 355 8.71 -15.77 -20.28
CA ALA A 355 7.87 -16.43 -21.27
C ALA A 355 6.61 -15.61 -21.59
N VAL A 356 5.89 -15.12 -20.57
CA VAL A 356 4.67 -14.31 -20.77
C VAL A 356 4.97 -13.00 -21.46
N LEU A 357 6.08 -12.33 -21.11
CA LEU A 357 6.49 -11.09 -21.76
C LEU A 357 6.83 -11.29 -23.24
N ASP A 358 7.39 -12.45 -23.61
CA ASP A 358 7.63 -12.80 -25.01
C ASP A 358 6.32 -13.03 -25.76
N GLU A 359 5.38 -13.79 -25.17
CA GLU A 359 4.03 -14.01 -25.74
C GLU A 359 3.27 -12.69 -25.94
N PHE A 360 3.35 -11.76 -24.99
CA PHE A 360 2.77 -10.42 -25.14
C PHE A 360 3.43 -9.61 -26.25
N ALA A 361 4.76 -9.67 -26.39
CA ALA A 361 5.45 -9.01 -27.48
C ALA A 361 5.02 -9.59 -28.84
N THR A 362 4.95 -10.91 -28.97
CA THR A 362 4.46 -11.59 -30.18
C THR A 362 3.00 -11.26 -30.48
N GLY A 363 2.12 -11.31 -29.46
CA GLY A 363 0.70 -10.97 -29.58
C GLY A 363 0.47 -9.53 -30.04
N GLN A 364 1.21 -8.58 -29.47
CA GLN A 364 1.16 -7.17 -29.89
C GLN A 364 1.61 -6.98 -31.34
N GLN A 365 2.69 -7.65 -31.76
CA GLN A 365 3.17 -7.59 -33.15
C GLN A 365 2.13 -8.17 -34.12
N LEU A 366 1.55 -9.32 -33.79
CA LEU A 366 0.52 -9.96 -34.61
C LEU A 366 -0.71 -9.06 -34.73
N HIS A 367 -1.20 -8.51 -33.61
CA HIS A 367 -2.32 -7.58 -33.59
C HIS A 367 -2.07 -6.35 -34.48
N ARG A 368 -0.90 -5.70 -34.36
CA ARG A 368 -0.51 -4.58 -35.23
C ARG A 368 -0.49 -4.98 -36.71
N SER A 369 0.04 -6.16 -37.04
CA SER A 369 0.10 -6.63 -38.42
C SER A 369 -1.28 -6.87 -39.05
N ILE A 370 -2.23 -7.42 -38.27
CA ILE A 370 -3.61 -7.66 -38.70
C ILE A 370 -4.31 -6.32 -38.95
N HIS A 371 -4.20 -5.38 -38.01
CA HIS A 371 -4.77 -4.03 -38.16
C HIS A 371 -4.21 -3.30 -39.38
N GLU A 372 -2.90 -3.36 -39.60
CA GLU A 372 -2.29 -2.74 -40.76
C GLU A 372 -2.78 -3.35 -42.08
N HIS A 373 -2.91 -4.69 -42.13
CA HIS A 373 -3.42 -5.40 -43.28
C HIS A 373 -4.89 -5.02 -43.57
N ASP A 374 -5.75 -5.01 -42.54
CA ASP A 374 -7.17 -4.67 -42.68
C ASP A 374 -7.38 -3.21 -43.05
N ARG A 375 -6.58 -2.30 -42.48
CA ARG A 375 -6.53 -0.89 -42.89
C ARG A 375 -6.15 -0.74 -44.36
N LYS A 376 -5.09 -1.41 -44.83
CA LYS A 376 -4.68 -1.40 -46.24
C LYS A 376 -5.80 -1.93 -47.15
N ARG A 377 -6.48 -2.99 -46.73
CA ARG A 377 -7.61 -3.58 -47.46
C ARG A 377 -8.82 -2.65 -47.53
N ALA A 378 -9.14 -1.95 -46.44
CA ALA A 378 -10.23 -0.98 -46.39
C ALA A 378 -9.97 0.21 -47.31
N VAL A 379 -8.77 0.78 -47.27
CA VAL A 379 -8.33 1.87 -48.16
C VAL A 379 -8.40 1.44 -49.62
N ALA A 380 -7.89 0.26 -49.97
CA ALA A 380 -7.95 -0.27 -51.34
C ALA A 380 -9.39 -0.50 -51.83
N ALA A 381 -10.33 -0.79 -50.93
CA ALA A 381 -11.74 -0.98 -51.23
C ALA A 381 -12.58 0.32 -51.17
N GLY A 382 -11.96 1.48 -50.89
CA GLY A 382 -12.68 2.74 -50.69
C GLY A 382 -13.63 2.73 -49.48
N LYS A 383 -13.38 1.85 -48.50
CA LYS A 383 -14.18 1.71 -47.28
C LYS A 383 -13.56 2.53 -46.13
N PRO A 384 -14.37 2.99 -45.16
CA PRO A 384 -13.85 3.59 -43.95
C PRO A 384 -12.96 2.59 -43.19
N GLU A 385 -12.03 3.13 -42.42
CA GLU A 385 -11.11 2.35 -41.59
C GLU A 385 -11.89 1.49 -40.58
N PRO A 386 -11.57 0.19 -40.44
CA PRO A 386 -12.24 -0.66 -39.47
C PRO A 386 -11.94 -0.18 -38.05
N VAL A 387 -13.01 0.05 -37.29
CA VAL A 387 -12.95 0.34 -35.85
C VAL A 387 -13.08 -0.99 -35.13
N TYR A 388 -12.10 -1.30 -34.28
CA TYR A 388 -12.14 -2.48 -33.42
C TYR A 388 -12.53 -2.00 -32.03
N GLU A 389 -13.75 -2.37 -31.61
CA GLU A 389 -14.30 -1.99 -30.31
C GLU A 389 -13.86 -2.93 -29.19
N ASP A 390 -13.46 -4.17 -29.53
CA ASP A 390 -13.00 -5.16 -28.56
C ASP A 390 -11.55 -4.89 -28.15
N LEU A 391 -11.29 -5.02 -26.84
CA LEU A 391 -9.93 -4.98 -26.31
C LEU A 391 -9.12 -6.13 -26.90
N PRO A 392 -7.88 -5.89 -27.37
CA PRO A 392 -7.03 -6.97 -27.80
C PRO A 392 -6.81 -7.95 -26.64
N SER A 393 -6.86 -9.25 -26.95
CA SER A 393 -6.40 -10.31 -26.06
C SER A 393 -5.17 -10.93 -26.70
N TYR A 394 -4.07 -10.97 -25.96
CA TYR A 394 -2.83 -11.58 -26.41
C TYR A 394 -2.79 -13.01 -25.88
N GLY A 395 -2.86 -13.97 -26.80
CA GLY A 395 -2.84 -15.38 -26.46
C GLY A 395 -1.58 -15.76 -25.69
N ILE A 396 -1.75 -16.55 -24.64
CA ILE A 396 -0.67 -17.17 -23.89
C ILE A 396 -0.73 -18.66 -24.21
N VAL A 397 0.37 -19.25 -24.66
CA VAL A 397 0.40 -20.68 -25.00
C VAL A 397 0.04 -21.54 -23.78
N HIS A 398 -0.71 -22.62 -24.03
CA HIS A 398 -1.31 -23.43 -22.97
C HIS A 398 -0.28 -24.00 -21.95
N HIS A 399 0.95 -24.27 -22.38
CA HIS A 399 2.01 -24.75 -21.48
C HIS A 399 2.44 -23.69 -20.47
N VAL A 400 2.52 -22.42 -20.89
CA VAL A 400 2.84 -21.30 -20.01
C VAL A 400 1.66 -21.05 -19.07
N ALA A 401 0.44 -21.02 -19.59
CA ALA A 401 -0.79 -20.84 -18.79
C ALA A 401 -0.92 -21.89 -17.68
N ARG A 402 -0.68 -23.18 -17.99
CA ARG A 402 -0.67 -24.26 -17.00
C ARG A 402 0.40 -24.09 -15.92
N MET A 403 1.57 -23.54 -16.27
CA MET A 403 2.61 -23.30 -15.29
C MET A 403 2.34 -22.07 -14.42
N ILE A 404 1.65 -21.06 -14.93
CA ILE A 404 1.12 -19.95 -14.11
C ILE A 404 0.09 -20.51 -13.12
N ASP A 405 -0.87 -21.31 -13.59
CA ASP A 405 -1.84 -21.99 -12.72
C ASP A 405 -1.16 -22.86 -11.65
N TRP A 406 -0.12 -23.60 -12.03
CA TRP A 406 0.68 -24.37 -11.07
C TRP A 406 1.30 -23.47 -10.00
N LEU A 407 1.91 -22.34 -10.40
CA LEU A 407 2.51 -21.40 -9.46
C LEU A 407 1.44 -20.80 -8.53
N ILE A 408 0.26 -20.45 -9.05
CA ILE A 408 -0.87 -19.96 -8.24
C ILE A 408 -1.29 -21.01 -7.21
N ARG A 409 -1.43 -22.27 -7.59
CA ARG A 409 -1.90 -23.34 -6.70
C ARG A 409 -0.92 -23.73 -5.60
N HIS A 410 0.39 -23.58 -5.84
CA HIS A 410 1.43 -24.05 -4.93
C HIS A 410 2.09 -22.90 -4.15
N HIS A 411 2.21 -21.73 -4.77
CA HIS A 411 2.85 -20.54 -4.21
C HIS A 411 2.04 -19.26 -4.54
N PRO A 412 0.83 -19.10 -3.98
CA PRO A 412 -0.11 -18.03 -4.37
C PRO A 412 0.48 -16.62 -4.24
N SER A 413 1.17 -16.34 -3.12
CA SER A 413 1.86 -15.07 -2.89
C SER A 413 2.94 -14.78 -3.94
N THR A 414 3.78 -15.76 -4.29
CA THR A 414 4.81 -15.62 -5.34
C THR A 414 4.18 -15.42 -6.71
N ALA A 415 3.08 -16.12 -7.01
CA ALA A 415 2.35 -15.96 -8.27
C ALA A 415 1.78 -14.55 -8.42
N ALA A 416 1.17 -13.99 -7.38
CA ALA A 416 0.63 -12.63 -7.40
C ALA A 416 1.72 -11.58 -7.64
N TYR A 417 2.88 -11.74 -6.97
CA TYR A 417 4.03 -10.87 -7.21
C TYR A 417 4.56 -11.00 -8.64
N THR A 418 4.66 -12.22 -9.17
CA THR A 418 5.07 -12.48 -10.57
C THR A 418 4.13 -11.83 -11.57
N ILE A 419 2.82 -11.92 -11.35
CA ILE A 419 1.81 -11.25 -12.18
C ILE A 419 2.00 -9.74 -12.15
N ALA A 420 2.23 -9.15 -10.97
CA ALA A 420 2.48 -7.71 -10.87
C ALA A 420 3.77 -7.28 -11.62
N GLU A 421 4.85 -8.06 -11.54
CA GLU A 421 6.07 -7.80 -12.31
C GLU A 421 5.86 -7.93 -13.82
N ILE A 422 5.13 -8.94 -14.27
CA ILE A 422 4.73 -9.10 -15.68
C ILE A 422 3.97 -7.85 -16.13
N THR A 423 2.96 -7.42 -15.35
CA THR A 423 2.16 -6.24 -15.67
C THR A 423 3.01 -4.99 -15.76
N GLY A 424 3.82 -4.72 -14.73
CA GLY A 424 4.68 -3.53 -14.69
C GLY A 424 5.70 -3.49 -15.83
N GLU A 425 6.30 -4.63 -16.17
CA GLU A 425 7.28 -4.71 -17.25
C GLU A 425 6.61 -4.60 -18.64
N ALA A 426 5.44 -5.20 -18.82
CA ALA A 426 4.68 -5.09 -20.06
C ALA A 426 4.20 -3.66 -20.33
N GLU A 427 3.76 -2.95 -19.29
CA GLU A 427 3.43 -1.52 -19.38
C GLU A 427 4.65 -0.68 -19.79
N ARG A 428 5.77 -0.85 -19.07
CA ARG A 428 6.98 -0.02 -19.28
C ARG A 428 7.70 -0.30 -20.59
N ARG A 429 7.78 -1.57 -20.99
CA ARG A 429 8.59 -2.00 -22.15
C ARG A 429 7.80 -2.05 -23.45
N PHE A 430 6.53 -2.41 -23.39
CA PHE A 430 5.70 -2.65 -24.57
C PHE A 430 4.50 -1.71 -24.67
N GLU A 431 4.26 -0.84 -23.68
CA GLU A 431 3.12 0.09 -23.64
C GLU A 431 1.77 -0.64 -23.76
N ILE A 432 1.70 -1.88 -23.26
CA ILE A 432 0.47 -2.66 -23.23
C ILE A 432 -0.33 -2.23 -22.00
N SER A 433 -1.61 -1.90 -22.18
CA SER A 433 -2.47 -1.51 -21.06
C SER A 433 -2.72 -2.66 -20.09
N ARG A 434 -2.90 -2.33 -18.81
CA ARG A 434 -3.24 -3.30 -17.75
C ARG A 434 -4.46 -4.12 -18.09
N GLU A 435 -5.49 -3.48 -18.64
CA GLU A 435 -6.74 -4.13 -19.00
C GLU A 435 -6.50 -5.27 -20.01
N VAL A 436 -5.63 -5.05 -21.01
CA VAL A 436 -5.24 -6.08 -21.98
C VAL A 436 -4.43 -7.19 -21.32
N ILE A 437 -3.48 -6.84 -20.44
CA ILE A 437 -2.64 -7.82 -19.73
C ILE A 437 -3.49 -8.72 -18.83
N GLU A 438 -4.33 -8.12 -17.98
CA GLU A 438 -5.19 -8.80 -17.02
C GLU A 438 -6.24 -9.65 -17.73
N ASN A 439 -6.86 -9.14 -18.79
CA ASN A 439 -7.80 -9.90 -19.61
C ASN A 439 -7.13 -11.11 -20.28
N SER A 440 -5.91 -10.94 -20.81
CA SER A 440 -5.15 -12.01 -21.44
C SER A 440 -4.78 -13.11 -20.45
N LEU A 441 -4.28 -12.73 -19.27
CA LEU A 441 -3.97 -13.67 -18.18
C LEU A 441 -5.22 -14.39 -17.67
N ALA A 442 -6.31 -13.66 -17.43
CA ALA A 442 -7.57 -14.23 -16.97
C ALA A 442 -8.15 -15.22 -17.98
N THR A 443 -8.09 -14.89 -19.27
CA THR A 443 -8.56 -15.75 -20.36
C THR A 443 -7.71 -17.03 -20.44
N ALA A 444 -6.38 -16.91 -20.41
CA ALA A 444 -5.49 -18.06 -20.44
C ALA A 444 -5.72 -19.01 -19.25
N LEU A 445 -5.82 -18.47 -18.04
CA LEU A 445 -6.13 -19.26 -16.83
C LEU A 445 -7.57 -19.82 -16.85
N ALA A 446 -8.49 -19.18 -17.57
CA ALA A 446 -9.84 -19.69 -17.75
C ALA A 446 -9.92 -20.90 -18.67
N LEU A 447 -9.08 -20.94 -19.69
CA LEU A 447 -9.04 -22.00 -20.69
C LEU A 447 -8.17 -23.18 -20.25
N ASP A 448 -7.01 -22.91 -19.66
CA ASP A 448 -5.96 -23.90 -19.43
C ASP A 448 -5.66 -24.18 -17.94
N GLY A 449 -6.26 -23.44 -17.02
CA GLY A 449 -6.07 -23.60 -15.57
C GLY A 449 -6.86 -24.78 -14.97
N GLU A 450 -6.40 -25.28 -13.83
CA GLU A 450 -7.07 -26.37 -13.08
C GLU A 450 -7.91 -25.85 -11.90
N LEU A 451 -7.74 -24.58 -11.51
CA LEU A 451 -8.57 -23.93 -10.50
C LEU A 451 -10.03 -23.80 -10.95
N ASP A 452 -10.96 -24.05 -10.02
CA ASP A 452 -12.37 -23.76 -10.27
C ASP A 452 -12.60 -22.24 -10.45
N LYS A 453 -13.69 -21.91 -11.15
CA LYS A 453 -14.01 -20.52 -11.53
C LYS A 453 -14.00 -19.57 -10.33
N LYS A 454 -14.59 -19.98 -9.20
CA LYS A 454 -14.75 -19.10 -8.03
C LYS A 454 -13.41 -18.84 -7.37
N THR A 455 -12.60 -19.88 -7.16
CA THR A 455 -11.26 -19.76 -6.58
C THR A 455 -10.34 -18.92 -7.46
N ARG A 456 -10.36 -19.14 -8.77
CA ARG A 456 -9.60 -18.35 -9.74
C ARG A 456 -10.00 -16.87 -9.70
N GLU A 457 -11.29 -16.56 -9.75
CA GLU A 457 -11.77 -15.17 -9.72
C GLU A 457 -11.41 -14.46 -8.41
N ASP A 458 -11.53 -15.14 -7.27
CA ASP A 458 -11.15 -14.57 -5.96
C ASP A 458 -9.64 -14.29 -5.87
N PHE A 459 -8.80 -15.21 -6.37
CA PHE A 459 -7.36 -14.98 -6.44
C PHE A 459 -7.01 -13.81 -7.38
N LEU A 460 -7.54 -13.81 -8.61
CA LEU A 460 -7.23 -12.76 -9.59
C LEU A 460 -7.69 -11.39 -9.12
N LYS A 461 -8.84 -11.27 -8.46
CA LYS A 461 -9.31 -10.02 -7.86
C LYS A 461 -8.31 -9.43 -6.85
N ARG A 462 -7.57 -10.29 -6.14
CA ARG A 462 -6.56 -9.89 -5.14
C ARG A 462 -5.18 -9.62 -5.77
N ALA A 463 -4.84 -10.35 -6.83
CA ALA A 463 -3.54 -10.27 -7.50
C ALA A 463 -3.45 -9.16 -8.56
N PHE A 464 -4.52 -8.94 -9.34
CA PHE A 464 -4.59 -7.91 -10.38
C PHE A 464 -4.60 -6.50 -9.81
N SER A 465 -4.52 -5.49 -10.67
CA SER A 465 -4.42 -4.10 -10.25
C SER A 465 -5.54 -3.73 -9.27
N PRO A 466 -5.25 -2.88 -8.27
CA PRO A 466 -6.29 -2.34 -7.40
C PRO A 466 -7.41 -1.74 -8.24
N THR A 467 -8.65 -1.96 -7.83
CA THR A 467 -9.78 -1.37 -8.53
C THR A 467 -9.61 0.14 -8.46
N SER A 468 -9.46 0.82 -9.60
CA SER A 468 -9.76 2.24 -9.67
C SER A 468 -11.26 2.31 -9.42
N LEU A 469 -11.68 2.54 -8.18
CA LEU A 469 -13.02 3.09 -7.95
C LEU A 469 -13.09 4.30 -8.88
N SER A 470 -14.00 4.22 -9.86
CA SER A 470 -14.12 5.18 -10.94
C SER A 470 -14.08 6.60 -10.38
N ASP A 471 -13.31 7.46 -11.04
CA ASP A 471 -13.41 8.90 -10.91
C ASP A 471 -14.79 9.34 -11.47
N ASP A 472 -15.87 9.00 -10.78
CA ASP A 472 -17.20 9.59 -10.98
C ASP A 472 -17.42 10.78 -10.04
#